data_AF-A0AAD0S4W2-F1
#
_entry.id   AF-A0AAD0S4W2-F1
#
_cell.length_a   1.000
_cell.length_b   1.000
_cell.length_c   1.000
_cell.angle_alpha   90.00
_cell.angle_beta   90.00
_cell.angle_gamma   90.00
#
_symmetry.space_group_name_H-M   'P 1'
#
loop_
_entity.id
_entity.type
_entity.pdbx_description
1 polymer ?
#
loop_
_entity_poly.entity_id
_entity_poly.type
_entity_poly.pdbx_seq_one_letter_code
_entity_poly.pdbx_strand_id
1 'polypeptide(L)'
;MTYPDFAKLDDRALAEAALDEKLGFVRAKAIVELANRALTNPALLDGVCKAISTDRSIGFHKQAPLGWFGADHIYLSGQEQAMRALLAELDKWSPTEQEDLVRHWAGRRGIAAVTEELKALYGWNPRYGNQ
;
A
#
# COMPACT_ATOMS: atom_id res chain seq x y z
N MET A 1 -8.04 20.87 -16.45
CA MET A 1 -6.70 20.27 -16.46
C MET A 1 -6.83 18.85 -16.96
N THR A 2 -6.12 18.49 -18.03
CA THR A 2 -5.99 17.11 -18.46
C THR A 2 -4.99 16.44 -17.51
N TYR A 3 -5.43 15.42 -16.78
CA TYR A 3 -4.53 14.71 -15.87
C TYR A 3 -3.43 13.98 -16.66
N PRO A 4 -2.22 13.84 -16.10
CA PRO A 4 -1.15 13.07 -16.73
C PRO A 4 -1.62 11.64 -16.99
N ASP A 5 -1.28 11.11 -18.16
CA ASP A 5 -1.41 9.68 -18.43
C ASP A 5 -0.25 8.97 -17.73
N PHE A 6 -0.45 8.56 -16.48
CA PHE A 6 0.59 7.96 -15.63
C PHE A 6 1.22 6.71 -16.25
N ALA A 7 0.47 5.97 -17.07
CA ALA A 7 0.97 4.79 -17.78
C ALA A 7 2.07 5.15 -18.81
N LYS A 8 2.14 6.40 -19.27
CA LYS A 8 3.15 6.88 -20.23
C LYS A 8 4.38 7.53 -19.58
N LEU A 9 4.35 7.76 -18.27
CA LEU A 9 5.50 8.30 -17.57
C LEU A 9 6.60 7.24 -17.46
N ASP A 10 7.85 7.67 -17.49
CA ASP A 10 8.95 6.82 -17.05
C ASP A 10 8.87 6.58 -15.54
N ASP A 11 9.62 5.58 -15.05
CA ASP A 11 9.54 5.13 -13.65
C ASP A 11 9.91 6.24 -12.65
N ARG A 12 10.82 7.14 -13.02
CA ARG A 12 11.23 8.25 -12.15
C ARG A 12 10.13 9.29 -12.05
N ALA A 13 9.61 9.75 -13.18
CA ALA A 13 8.53 10.72 -13.24
C ALA A 13 7.25 10.19 -12.56
N LEU A 14 6.99 8.88 -12.69
CA LEU A 14 5.90 8.23 -12.00
C LEU A 14 6.10 8.20 -10.48
N ALA A 15 7.30 7.87 -10.00
CA ALA A 15 7.61 7.89 -8.57
C ALA A 15 7.52 9.31 -7.98
N GLU A 16 7.97 10.32 -8.71
CA GLU A 16 7.81 11.74 -8.33
C GLU A 16 6.32 12.12 -8.26
N ALA A 17 5.51 11.73 -9.25
CA ALA A 17 4.06 11.96 -9.24
C ALA A 17 3.35 11.23 -8.09
N ALA A 18 3.76 10.00 -7.75
CA ALA A 18 3.20 9.26 -6.62
C ALA A 18 3.50 9.89 -5.25
N LEU A 19 4.42 10.85 -5.19
CA LEU A 19 4.76 11.64 -4.00
C LEU A 19 4.25 13.09 -4.05
N ASP A 20 3.66 13.53 -5.17
CA ASP A 20 3.20 14.91 -5.34
C ASP A 20 1.82 15.13 -4.72
N GLU A 21 1.80 15.71 -3.52
CA GLU A 21 0.57 16.06 -2.79
C GLU A 21 -0.32 17.04 -3.57
N LYS A 22 0.22 17.85 -4.49
CA LYS A 22 -0.56 18.80 -5.30
C LYS A 22 -1.54 18.10 -6.25
N LEU A 23 -1.30 16.82 -6.56
CA LEU A 23 -2.20 16.04 -7.39
C LEU A 23 -3.49 15.64 -6.67
N GLY A 24 -3.56 15.79 -5.34
CA GLY A 24 -4.74 15.43 -4.54
C GLY A 24 -5.19 13.99 -4.83
N PHE A 25 -6.50 13.78 -5.00
CA PHE A 25 -7.06 12.45 -5.31
C PHE A 25 -6.48 11.77 -6.55
N VAL A 26 -5.92 12.51 -7.51
CA VAL A 26 -5.33 11.93 -8.72
C VAL A 26 -4.02 11.22 -8.42
N ARG A 27 -3.35 11.57 -7.31
CA ARG A 27 -2.17 10.88 -6.80
C ARG A 27 -2.42 9.37 -6.60
N ALA A 28 -3.63 8.96 -6.21
CA ALA A 28 -3.98 7.53 -6.05
C ALA A 28 -3.72 6.72 -7.34
N LYS A 29 -3.98 7.29 -8.52
CA LYS A 29 -3.73 6.62 -9.80
C LYS A 29 -2.23 6.44 -10.06
N ALA A 30 -1.41 7.44 -9.69
CA ALA A 30 0.04 7.33 -9.79
C ALA A 30 0.60 6.27 -8.83
N ILE A 31 0.07 6.22 -7.59
CA ILE A 31 0.44 5.20 -6.60
C ILE A 31 0.08 3.79 -7.09
N VAL A 32 -1.12 3.60 -7.65
CA VAL A 32 -1.56 2.31 -8.20
C VAL A 32 -0.70 1.90 -9.40
N GLU A 33 -0.43 2.81 -10.32
CA GLU A 33 0.42 2.51 -11.48
C GLU A 33 1.85 2.17 -11.04
N LEU A 34 2.40 2.89 -10.04
CA LEU A 34 3.71 2.59 -9.47
C LEU A 34 3.72 1.22 -8.78
N ALA A 35 2.67 0.89 -8.03
CA ALA A 35 2.50 -0.42 -7.42
C ALA A 35 2.44 -1.53 -8.48
N ASN A 36 1.71 -1.30 -9.56
CA ASN A 36 1.58 -2.24 -10.67
C ASN A 36 2.95 -2.53 -11.32
N ARG A 37 3.76 -1.50 -11.57
CA ARG A 37 5.11 -1.68 -12.11
C ARG A 37 6.06 -2.35 -11.12
N ALA A 38 5.92 -2.06 -9.83
CA ALA A 38 6.73 -2.69 -8.79
C ALA A 38 6.53 -4.20 -8.69
N LEU A 39 5.40 -4.74 -9.17
CA LEU A 39 5.15 -6.19 -9.24
C LEU A 39 6.12 -6.93 -10.18
N THR A 40 6.65 -6.26 -11.20
CA THR A 40 7.57 -6.85 -12.19
C THR A 40 8.95 -6.19 -12.21
N ASN A 41 9.09 -5.02 -11.56
CA ASN A 41 10.35 -4.30 -11.39
C ASN A 41 10.63 -4.05 -9.89
N PRO A 42 11.38 -4.95 -9.21
CA PRO A 42 11.68 -4.82 -7.79
C PRO A 42 12.41 -3.54 -7.40
N ALA A 43 13.09 -2.86 -8.33
CA ALA A 43 13.76 -1.59 -8.06
C ALA A 43 12.78 -0.47 -7.65
N LEU A 44 11.49 -0.62 -7.96
CA LEU A 44 10.45 0.35 -7.63
C LEU A 44 9.79 0.10 -6.26
N LEU A 45 10.12 -1.00 -5.58
CA LEU A 45 9.47 -1.40 -4.33
C LEU A 45 9.66 -0.37 -3.20
N ASP A 46 10.84 0.23 -3.09
CA ASP A 46 11.10 1.29 -2.11
C ASP A 46 10.26 2.54 -2.42
N GLY A 47 10.21 2.93 -3.70
CA GLY A 47 9.42 4.07 -4.17
C GLY A 47 7.93 3.91 -3.91
N VAL A 48 7.35 2.74 -4.23
CA VAL A 48 5.93 2.47 -3.95
C VAL A 48 5.65 2.42 -2.46
N CYS A 49 6.51 1.77 -1.65
CA CYS A 49 6.31 1.69 -0.21
C CYS A 49 6.33 3.09 0.42
N LYS A 50 7.27 3.94 -0.01
CA LYS A 50 7.34 5.35 0.40
C LYS A 50 6.10 6.13 -0.04
N ALA A 51 5.62 5.93 -1.26
CA ALA A 51 4.41 6.60 -1.75
C ALA A 51 3.16 6.20 -0.96
N ILE A 52 3.00 4.90 -0.67
CA ILE A 52 1.93 4.37 0.18
C ILE A 52 2.01 4.97 1.58
N SER A 53 3.21 5.03 2.15
CA SER A 53 3.40 5.39 3.55
C SER A 53 3.38 6.90 3.81
N THR A 54 3.59 7.74 2.79
CA THR A 54 3.46 9.20 2.93
C THR A 54 2.01 9.69 2.93
N ASP A 55 1.06 8.84 2.52
CA ASP A 55 -0.36 9.18 2.48
C ASP A 55 -1.14 8.60 3.66
N ARG A 56 -0.46 8.23 4.77
CA ARG A 56 -1.07 7.66 5.99
C ARG A 56 -1.88 8.70 6.79
N SER A 57 -3.01 9.16 6.24
CA SER A 57 -3.99 9.91 7.03
C SER A 57 -4.83 8.92 7.84
N ILE A 58 -4.64 8.94 9.15
CA ILE A 58 -5.11 7.91 10.09
C ILE A 58 -6.63 7.67 10.03
N GLY A 59 -7.03 6.40 9.96
CA GLY A 59 -8.29 5.88 10.50
C GLY A 59 -9.33 5.39 9.48
N PHE A 60 -9.81 4.15 9.66
CA PHE A 60 -11.10 3.65 9.10
C PHE A 60 -12.28 4.60 9.41
N HIS A 61 -12.08 5.52 10.36
CA HIS A 61 -13.08 6.42 10.87
C HIS A 61 -13.38 7.67 10.03
N LYS A 62 -12.57 8.10 9.05
CA LYS A 62 -12.96 9.28 8.23
C LYS A 62 -12.58 9.36 6.75
N GLN A 63 -11.61 8.61 6.20
CA GLN A 63 -11.31 8.62 4.76
C GLN A 63 -10.34 7.47 4.42
N ALA A 64 -10.61 6.70 3.37
CA ALA A 64 -9.65 5.72 2.85
C ALA A 64 -8.45 6.48 2.24
N PRO A 65 -7.24 6.34 2.81
CA PRO A 65 -6.08 7.08 2.30
C PRO A 65 -5.68 6.61 0.91
N LEU A 66 -5.15 7.51 0.07
CA LEU A 66 -4.72 7.23 -1.30
C LEU A 66 -3.64 6.14 -1.35
N GLY A 67 -2.82 6.04 -0.30
CA GLY A 67 -1.83 4.99 -0.14
C GLY A 67 -2.43 3.57 -0.10
N TRP A 68 -3.65 3.41 0.41
CA TRP A 68 -4.30 2.10 0.50
C TRP A 68 -4.58 1.50 -0.88
N PHE A 69 -4.84 2.32 -1.90
CA PHE A 69 -5.06 1.81 -3.26
C PHE A 69 -3.82 1.09 -3.82
N GLY A 70 -2.62 1.59 -3.51
CA GLY A 70 -1.37 0.89 -3.87
C GLY A 70 -1.16 -0.38 -3.05
N ALA A 71 -1.46 -0.32 -1.75
CA ALA A 71 -1.35 -1.47 -0.85
C ALA A 71 -2.32 -2.60 -1.25
N ASP A 72 -3.55 -2.26 -1.65
CA ASP A 72 -4.56 -3.18 -2.18
C ASP A 72 -4.07 -3.87 -3.44
N HIS A 73 -3.47 -3.10 -4.37
CA HIS A 73 -2.96 -3.68 -5.62
C HIS A 73 -1.83 -4.69 -5.36
N ILE A 74 -0.94 -4.39 -4.42
CA ILE A 74 0.10 -5.33 -3.99
C ILE A 74 -0.54 -6.57 -3.34
N TYR A 75 -1.44 -6.39 -2.37
CA TYR A 75 -2.08 -7.48 -1.66
C TYR A 75 -2.86 -8.43 -2.60
N LEU A 76 -3.66 -7.87 -3.51
CA LEU A 76 -4.46 -8.65 -4.47
C LEU A 76 -3.62 -9.35 -5.55
N SER A 77 -2.40 -8.87 -5.82
CA SER A 77 -1.53 -9.47 -6.84
C SER A 77 -0.98 -10.85 -6.45
N GLY A 78 -0.91 -11.15 -5.14
CA GLY A 78 -0.25 -12.36 -4.62
C GLY A 78 1.26 -12.42 -4.87
N GLN A 79 1.89 -11.33 -5.31
CA GLN A 79 3.33 -11.29 -5.55
C GLN A 79 4.10 -11.25 -4.22
N GLU A 80 4.79 -12.35 -3.92
CA GLU A 80 5.44 -12.55 -2.62
C GLU A 80 6.45 -11.44 -2.30
N GLN A 81 7.31 -11.07 -3.25
CA GLN A 81 8.34 -10.06 -3.00
C GLN A 81 7.74 -8.68 -2.71
N ALA A 82 6.72 -8.29 -3.47
CA ALA A 82 6.03 -7.02 -3.26
C ALA A 82 5.27 -7.01 -1.93
N MET A 83 4.61 -8.11 -1.59
CA MET A 83 3.90 -8.24 -0.32
C MET A 83 4.87 -8.18 0.87
N ARG A 84 6.01 -8.89 0.81
CA ARG A 84 7.03 -8.82 1.86
C ARG A 84 7.58 -7.41 2.06
N ALA A 85 7.81 -6.67 0.97
CA ALA A 85 8.25 -5.27 1.05
C ALA A 85 7.20 -4.38 1.71
N LEU A 86 5.92 -4.53 1.32
CA LEU A 86 4.82 -3.81 1.94
C LEU A 86 4.69 -4.14 3.44
N LEU A 87 4.75 -5.40 3.82
CA LEU A 87 4.65 -5.83 5.23
C LEU A 87 5.82 -5.29 6.07
N ALA A 88 7.04 -5.26 5.52
CA ALA A 88 8.18 -4.62 6.18
C ALA A 88 8.01 -3.10 6.34
N GLU A 89 7.29 -2.45 5.42
CA GLU A 89 6.90 -1.05 5.59
C GLU A 89 5.80 -0.91 6.65
N LEU A 90 4.80 -1.80 6.69
CA LEU A 90 3.75 -1.82 7.72
C LEU A 90 4.34 -1.94 9.13
N ASP A 91 5.46 -2.64 9.32
CA ASP A 91 6.17 -2.72 10.61
C ASP A 91 6.64 -1.37 11.15
N LYS A 92 6.65 -0.33 10.32
CA LYS A 92 6.96 1.05 10.74
C LYS A 92 5.71 1.84 11.13
N TRP A 93 4.51 1.32 10.85
CA TRP A 93 3.22 1.98 11.08
C TRP A 93 2.69 1.69 12.47
N SER A 94 1.94 2.59 13.08
CA SER A 94 1.34 2.35 14.40
C SER A 94 0.46 1.07 14.38
N PRO A 95 0.29 0.38 15.53
CA PRO A 95 -0.58 -0.79 15.60
C PRO A 95 -1.98 -0.53 15.04
N THR A 96 -2.57 0.64 15.33
CA THR A 96 -3.88 1.03 14.80
C THR A 96 -3.90 1.13 13.27
N GLU A 97 -2.88 1.74 12.65
CA GLU A 97 -2.81 1.83 11.19
C GLU A 97 -2.62 0.47 10.52
N GLN A 98 -1.82 -0.42 11.13
CA GLN A 98 -1.69 -1.79 10.68
C GLN A 98 -3.03 -2.53 10.77
N GLU A 99 -3.74 -2.39 11.89
CA GLU A 99 -5.04 -3.04 12.11
C GLU A 99 -6.07 -2.56 11.09
N ASP A 100 -6.14 -1.25 10.86
CA ASP A 100 -7.09 -0.64 9.94
C ASP A 100 -6.92 -1.15 8.50
N LEU A 101 -5.68 -1.23 8.01
CA LEU A 101 -5.41 -1.74 6.67
C LEU A 101 -5.73 -3.24 6.56
N VAL A 102 -5.36 -4.05 7.56
CA VAL A 102 -5.66 -5.48 7.52
C VAL A 102 -7.16 -5.74 7.69
N ARG A 103 -7.87 -4.93 8.49
CA ARG A 103 -9.32 -4.96 8.60
C ARG A 103 -10.00 -4.61 7.28
N HIS A 104 -9.45 -3.63 6.55
CA HIS A 104 -9.88 -3.29 5.19
C HIS A 104 -9.73 -4.48 4.23
N TRP A 105 -8.57 -5.14 4.20
CA TRP A 105 -8.37 -6.35 3.39
C TRP A 105 -9.23 -7.54 3.80
N ALA A 106 -9.50 -7.66 5.10
CA ALA A 106 -10.28 -8.75 5.64
C ALA A 106 -11.75 -8.70 5.21
N GLY A 107 -12.36 -7.51 5.17
CA GLY A 107 -13.78 -7.37 4.87
C GLY A 107 -14.63 -8.36 5.69
N ARG A 108 -15.39 -9.23 5.01
CA ARG A 108 -16.22 -10.26 5.66
C ARG A 108 -15.45 -11.49 6.16
N ARG A 109 -14.20 -11.70 5.73
CA ARG A 109 -13.36 -12.85 6.13
C ARG A 109 -12.94 -12.75 7.60
N GLY A 110 -12.89 -11.54 8.15
CA GLY A 110 -12.45 -11.28 9.52
C GLY A 110 -10.94 -11.11 9.63
N ILE A 111 -10.53 -10.16 10.49
CA ILE A 111 -9.13 -9.75 10.63
C ILE A 111 -8.20 -10.88 11.08
N ALA A 112 -8.68 -11.78 11.95
CA ALA A 112 -7.90 -12.92 12.44
C ALA A 112 -7.52 -13.88 11.30
N ALA A 113 -8.45 -14.15 10.37
CA ALA A 113 -8.19 -15.06 9.26
C ALA A 113 -7.11 -14.52 8.31
N VAL A 114 -7.18 -13.22 7.96
CA VAL A 114 -6.15 -12.58 7.12
C VAL A 114 -4.83 -12.47 7.87
N THR A 115 -4.84 -12.18 9.16
CA THR A 115 -3.63 -12.10 9.97
C THR A 115 -2.89 -13.46 9.99
N GLU A 116 -3.60 -14.56 10.23
CA GLU A 116 -3.00 -15.90 10.18
C GLU A 116 -2.49 -16.26 8.79
N GLU A 117 -3.19 -15.86 7.72
CA GLU A 117 -2.71 -16.03 6.35
C GLU A 117 -1.40 -15.27 6.10
N LEU A 118 -1.33 -13.99 6.49
CA LEU A 118 -0.14 -13.17 6.32
C LEU A 118 1.06 -13.73 7.12
N LYS A 119 0.79 -14.26 8.31
CA LYS A 119 1.79 -14.95 9.13
C LYS A 119 2.26 -16.24 8.50
N ALA A 120 1.35 -17.08 7.99
CA ALA A 120 1.67 -18.36 7.39
C ALA A 120 2.44 -18.21 6.07
N LEU A 121 2.03 -17.28 5.21
CA LEU A 121 2.63 -17.07 3.89
C LEU A 121 3.92 -16.24 3.94
N TYR A 122 3.93 -15.18 4.75
CA TYR A 122 5.00 -14.19 4.72
C TYR A 122 5.82 -14.13 6.02
N GLY A 123 5.44 -14.87 7.07
CA GLY A 123 6.11 -14.82 8.36
C GLY A 123 5.91 -13.50 9.10
N TRP A 124 4.93 -12.70 8.69
CA TRP A 124 4.68 -11.38 9.27
C TRP A 124 3.84 -11.50 10.55
N ASN A 125 4.28 -10.82 11.61
CA ASN A 125 3.58 -10.77 12.88
C ASN A 125 3.14 -9.32 13.14
N PRO A 126 1.84 -8.99 13.02
CA PRO A 126 1.37 -7.64 13.28
C PRO A 126 1.57 -7.23 14.74
N ARG A 127 1.59 -5.91 14.94
CA ARG A 127 1.72 -5.32 16.29
C ARG A 127 0.37 -5.00 16.94
N TYR A 128 -0.71 -5.01 16.18
CA TYR A 128 -2.07 -4.95 16.72
C TYR A 128 -2.46 -6.31 17.32
N GLY A 129 -3.16 -6.31 18.46
CA GLY A 129 -3.55 -7.53 19.19
C GLY A 129 -2.66 -7.91 20.38
N ASN A 130 -1.57 -7.18 20.65
CA ASN A 130 -0.78 -7.29 21.89
C ASN A 130 -1.26 -6.33 23.01
N GLN A 131 -2.52 -5.89 22.97
CA GLN A 131 -3.14 -5.05 23.99
C GLN A 131 -4.20 -5.80 24.78
#